data_AF-K1XJZ2-F1
#
_entry.id   AF-K1XJZ2-F1
#
_cell.length_a   1.000
_cell.length_b   1.000
_cell.length_c   1.000
_cell.angle_alpha   90.00
_cell.angle_beta   90.00
_cell.angle_gamma   90.00
#
_symmetry.space_group_name_H-M   'P 1'
#
loop_
_entity.id
_entity.type
_entity.pdbx_description
1 polymer ?
#
loop_
_entity_poly.entity_id
_entity_poly.type
_entity_poly.pdbx_seq_one_letter_code
_entity_poly.pdbx_strand_id
1 'polypeptide(L)'
;MSRHKRHKAVRDSYLRRGLAEVFTPGRHYPTYLSEKVTQFSKYRGEDLCRLQKEAIQRLHHDPVFDLRDSDRAEFSDSVVLTAYFQFFDELFFFGSLAGSERCLLRFKAQRGHERQTRGMFFKYVQERADGSRVQMFDIVMHKPYNYRLREPNRYVRLKSALCCLLQGMCHAFLGLWQCRTGTCQQTWGGRGAGYAWQDMALAIEEALADRHFLNLRISLERRDMLIQMLKANPGRIKEAYLRDWGFDHRDLARYMKK
;
A
#
# COMPACT_ATOMS: atom_id res chain seq x y z
N MET A 1 34.97 -2.40 -9.36
CA MET A 1 33.55 -2.17 -9.02
C MET A 1 33.40 -0.87 -8.24
N SER A 2 32.52 0.06 -8.64
CA SER A 2 32.36 1.34 -7.91
C SER A 2 31.77 1.13 -6.51
N ARG A 3 32.15 1.98 -5.53
CA ARG A 3 31.63 1.94 -4.14
C ARG A 3 30.09 1.90 -4.08
N HIS A 4 29.44 2.60 -5.02
CA HIS A 4 27.98 2.61 -5.16
C HIS A 4 27.39 1.22 -5.48
N LYS A 5 28.00 0.45 -6.41
CA LYS A 5 27.54 -0.91 -6.74
C LYS A 5 27.67 -1.86 -5.54
N ARG A 6 28.72 -1.72 -4.73
CA ARG A 6 28.92 -2.53 -3.51
C ARG A 6 27.84 -2.23 -2.45
N HIS A 7 27.52 -0.96 -2.21
CA HIS A 7 26.45 -0.58 -1.27
C HIS A 7 25.08 -1.04 -1.73
N LYS A 8 24.79 -0.97 -3.04
CA LYS A 8 23.56 -1.51 -3.62
C LYS A 8 23.44 -3.02 -3.38
N ALA A 9 24.50 -3.79 -3.63
CA ALA A 9 24.52 -5.24 -3.41
C ALA A 9 24.34 -5.63 -1.93
N VAL A 10 24.95 -4.89 -1.00
CA VAL A 10 24.77 -5.13 0.45
C VAL A 10 23.32 -4.86 0.87
N ARG A 11 22.73 -3.76 0.41
CA ARG A 11 21.31 -3.45 0.67
C ARG A 11 20.37 -4.50 0.09
N ASP A 12 20.63 -4.94 -1.15
CA ASP A 12 19.84 -5.99 -1.79
C ASP A 12 19.96 -7.35 -1.07
N SER A 13 21.12 -7.63 -0.48
CA SER A 13 21.31 -8.79 0.40
C SER A 13 20.53 -8.67 1.71
N TYR A 14 20.52 -7.50 2.34
CA TYR A 14 19.74 -7.26 3.57
C TYR A 14 18.24 -7.32 3.33
N LEU A 15 17.78 -6.83 2.17
CA LEU A 15 16.43 -6.99 1.67
C LEU A 15 16.01 -8.46 1.59
N ARG A 16 16.85 -9.31 1.00
CA ARG A 16 16.60 -10.76 0.91
C ARG A 16 16.62 -11.45 2.27
N ARG A 17 17.41 -10.94 3.21
CA ARG A 17 17.50 -11.47 4.58
C ARG A 17 16.36 -10.98 5.49
N GLY A 18 15.59 -9.97 5.08
CA GLY A 18 14.51 -9.41 5.88
C GLY A 18 14.99 -8.72 7.15
N LEU A 19 16.07 -7.93 7.05
CA LEU A 19 16.60 -7.16 8.19
C LEU A 19 15.90 -5.79 8.30
N ALA A 20 15.62 -5.35 9.54
CA ALA A 20 14.61 -4.33 9.88
C ALA A 20 14.86 -2.88 9.41
N GLU A 21 16.04 -2.54 8.87
CA GLU A 21 16.36 -1.16 8.45
C GLU A 21 16.81 -1.09 6.99
N VAL A 22 15.88 -1.39 6.10
CA VAL A 22 16.15 -1.43 4.66
C VAL A 22 16.33 -0.02 4.07
N PHE A 23 15.53 0.94 4.53
CA PHE A 23 15.41 2.24 3.90
C PHE A 23 15.76 3.37 4.88
N THR A 24 16.63 4.28 4.44
CA THR A 24 16.80 5.57 5.11
C THR A 24 15.65 6.52 4.76
N PRO A 25 14.96 7.15 5.73
CA PRO A 25 13.86 8.06 5.42
C PRO A 25 14.27 9.23 4.53
N GLY A 26 13.41 9.63 3.60
CA GLY A 26 13.62 10.84 2.81
C GLY A 26 14.75 10.78 1.78
N ARG A 27 15.26 9.59 1.43
CA ARG A 27 16.53 9.45 0.67
C ARG A 27 16.43 8.66 -0.63
N HIS A 28 15.27 8.12 -0.97
CA HIS A 28 15.14 7.21 -2.12
C HIS A 28 14.31 7.81 -3.24
N TYR A 29 14.71 7.62 -4.49
CA TYR A 29 13.85 7.99 -5.60
C TYR A 29 12.54 7.17 -5.56
N PRO A 30 11.37 7.77 -5.84
CA PRO A 30 10.10 7.04 -5.85
C PRO A 30 10.12 5.83 -6.79
N THR A 31 10.78 5.94 -7.94
CA THR A 31 10.92 4.83 -8.91
C THR A 31 11.75 3.68 -8.36
N TYR A 32 12.82 3.98 -7.63
CA TYR A 32 13.60 2.93 -6.97
C TYR A 32 12.76 2.19 -5.92
N LEU A 33 11.96 2.92 -5.15
CA LEU A 33 11.05 2.32 -4.16
C LEU A 33 9.99 1.46 -4.85
N SER A 34 9.39 1.93 -5.94
CA SER A 34 8.40 1.15 -6.70
C SER A 34 8.98 -0.07 -7.37
N GLU A 35 10.20 0.02 -7.94
CA GLU A 35 10.94 -1.11 -8.48
C GLU A 35 11.16 -2.19 -7.41
N LYS A 36 11.52 -1.79 -6.18
CA LYS A 36 11.73 -2.74 -5.08
C LYS A 36 10.45 -3.46 -4.69
N VAL A 37 9.36 -2.73 -4.47
CA VAL A 37 8.06 -3.35 -4.18
C VAL A 37 7.62 -4.26 -5.32
N THR A 38 7.74 -3.81 -6.57
CA THR A 38 7.40 -4.59 -7.76
C THR A 38 8.19 -5.90 -7.84
N GLN A 39 9.49 -5.85 -7.58
CA GLN A 39 10.33 -7.05 -7.54
C GLN A 39 9.88 -7.99 -6.41
N PHE A 40 9.61 -7.46 -5.22
CA PHE A 40 9.27 -8.24 -4.04
C PHE A 40 7.88 -8.90 -4.15
N SER A 41 6.91 -8.21 -4.75
CA SER A 41 5.58 -8.73 -5.06
C SER A 41 5.61 -9.92 -6.04
N LYS A 42 6.70 -10.10 -6.81
CA LYS A 42 6.87 -11.18 -7.78
C LYS A 42 7.52 -12.44 -7.22
N TYR A 43 8.09 -12.41 -6.01
CA TYR A 43 8.73 -13.59 -5.43
C TYR A 43 7.71 -14.70 -5.14
N ARG A 44 8.09 -15.94 -5.46
CA ARG A 44 7.28 -17.16 -5.30
C ARG A 44 8.18 -18.33 -4.88
N GLY A 45 7.59 -19.34 -4.24
CA GLY A 45 8.29 -20.57 -3.86
C GLY A 45 9.59 -20.28 -3.10
N GLU A 46 10.72 -20.74 -3.63
CA GLU A 46 12.03 -20.56 -2.99
C GLU A 46 12.57 -19.13 -3.03
N ASP A 47 12.09 -18.29 -3.94
CA ASP A 47 12.50 -16.89 -4.03
C ASP A 47 11.90 -16.03 -2.91
N LEU A 48 10.88 -16.52 -2.20
CA LEU A 48 10.30 -15.83 -1.06
C LEU A 48 11.34 -15.61 0.03
N CYS A 49 11.43 -14.37 0.51
CA CYS A 49 12.31 -14.08 1.64
C CYS A 49 11.74 -14.68 2.94
N ARG A 50 12.55 -14.70 4.00
CA ARG A 50 12.14 -15.19 5.32
C ARG A 50 10.83 -14.54 5.82
N LEU A 51 10.73 -13.21 5.74
CA LEU A 51 9.54 -12.46 6.18
C LEU A 51 8.29 -12.85 5.38
N GLN A 52 8.41 -13.00 4.06
CA GLN A 52 7.29 -13.40 3.21
C GLN A 52 6.84 -14.83 3.51
N LYS A 53 7.80 -15.77 3.68
CA LYS A 53 7.52 -17.17 4.05
C LYS A 53 6.76 -17.23 5.38
N GLU A 54 7.20 -16.48 6.39
CA GLU A 54 6.54 -16.39 7.70
C GLU A 54 5.14 -15.76 7.60
N ALA A 55 4.98 -14.68 6.83
CA ALA A 55 3.70 -14.02 6.62
C ALA A 55 2.69 -14.94 5.91
N ILE A 56 3.11 -15.67 4.88
CA ILE A 56 2.27 -16.64 4.16
C ILE A 56 1.89 -17.82 5.06
N GLN A 57 2.83 -18.32 5.86
CA GLN A 57 2.53 -19.37 6.83
C GLN A 57 1.44 -18.90 7.82
N ARG A 58 1.55 -17.67 8.36
CA ARG A 58 0.49 -17.09 9.20
C ARG A 58 -0.84 -16.97 8.48
N LEU A 59 -0.85 -16.49 7.23
CA LEU A 59 -2.07 -16.37 6.42
C LEU A 59 -2.83 -17.72 6.31
N HIS A 60 -2.12 -18.84 6.22
CA HIS A 60 -2.74 -20.16 6.09
C HIS A 60 -3.16 -20.82 7.41
N HIS A 61 -2.52 -20.48 8.52
CA HIS A 61 -2.72 -21.18 9.79
C HIS A 61 -3.45 -20.36 10.86
N ASP A 62 -3.42 -19.03 10.78
CA ASP A 62 -4.07 -18.18 11.77
C ASP A 62 -5.52 -17.83 11.34
N PRO A 63 -6.53 -18.21 12.15
CA PRO A 63 -7.94 -17.98 11.81
C PRO A 63 -8.30 -16.49 11.70
N VAL A 64 -7.47 -15.56 12.20
CA VAL A 64 -7.68 -14.11 12.04
C VAL A 64 -7.74 -13.67 10.58
N PHE A 65 -7.08 -14.42 9.68
CA PHE A 65 -7.06 -14.10 8.26
C PHE A 65 -8.25 -14.65 7.46
N ASP A 66 -9.11 -15.47 8.08
CA ASP A 66 -10.31 -15.98 7.41
C ASP A 66 -11.33 -14.86 7.23
N LEU A 67 -11.48 -14.43 5.97
CA LEU A 67 -12.43 -13.38 5.58
C LEU A 67 -13.85 -13.89 5.40
N ARG A 68 -14.08 -15.21 5.45
CA ARG A 68 -15.42 -15.79 5.24
C ARG A 68 -16.36 -15.39 6.36
N ASP A 69 -17.64 -15.27 6.01
CA ASP A 69 -18.70 -15.00 6.97
C ASP A 69 -18.95 -16.30 7.76
N SER A 70 -18.35 -16.40 8.94
CA SER A 70 -18.84 -17.33 9.95
C SER A 70 -19.82 -16.55 10.83
N ASP A 71 -21.00 -17.12 11.07
CA ASP A 71 -22.05 -16.55 11.93
C ASP A 71 -21.58 -16.25 13.38
N ARG A 72 -20.33 -16.61 13.69
CA ARG A 72 -19.59 -16.28 14.92
C ARG A 72 -18.20 -15.78 14.55
N ALA A 73 -18.13 -14.55 14.06
CA ALA A 73 -16.87 -13.85 13.89
C ALA A 73 -16.14 -13.73 15.24
N GLU A 74 -15.16 -14.61 15.48
CA GLU A 74 -14.31 -14.59 16.69
C GLU A 74 -13.53 -13.29 16.81
N PHE A 75 -13.14 -12.70 15.67
CA PHE A 75 -12.32 -11.51 15.60
C PHE A 75 -13.10 -10.28 15.13
N SER A 76 -12.88 -9.15 15.80
CA SER A 76 -13.37 -7.85 15.32
C SER A 76 -12.69 -7.47 13.99
N ASP A 77 -13.40 -6.74 13.12
CA ASP A 77 -12.82 -6.25 11.86
C ASP A 77 -11.53 -5.42 12.07
N SER A 78 -11.38 -4.70 13.20
CA SER A 78 -10.14 -3.99 13.52
C SER A 78 -8.97 -4.91 13.83
N VAL A 79 -9.22 -6.07 14.46
CA VAL A 79 -8.19 -7.08 14.70
C VAL A 79 -7.76 -7.70 13.37
N VAL A 80 -8.72 -8.06 12.51
CA VAL A 80 -8.45 -8.57 11.16
C VAL A 80 -7.63 -7.55 10.35
N LEU A 81 -8.04 -6.28 10.31
CA LEU A 81 -7.33 -5.25 9.56
C LEU A 81 -5.92 -4.98 10.10
N THR A 82 -5.71 -5.08 11.42
CA THR A 82 -4.38 -4.98 12.03
C THR A 82 -3.49 -6.16 11.61
N ALA A 83 -4.03 -7.38 11.61
CA ALA A 83 -3.29 -8.56 11.16
C ALA A 83 -2.91 -8.46 9.67
N TYR A 84 -3.84 -8.02 8.82
CA TYR A 84 -3.57 -7.78 7.41
C TYR A 84 -2.59 -6.62 7.16
N PHE A 85 -2.57 -5.59 8.01
CA PHE A 85 -1.58 -4.52 7.90
C PHE A 85 -0.15 -5.04 8.11
N GLN A 86 0.07 -5.87 9.13
CA GLN A 86 1.36 -6.52 9.35
C GLN A 86 1.71 -7.48 8.21
N PHE A 87 0.77 -8.33 7.84
CA PHE A 87 0.94 -9.28 6.74
C PHE A 87 1.33 -8.60 5.42
N PHE A 88 0.61 -7.56 5.00
CA PHE A 88 0.95 -6.83 3.78
C PHE A 88 2.27 -6.08 3.89
N ASP A 89 2.62 -5.57 5.07
CA ASP A 89 3.89 -4.89 5.29
C ASP A 89 5.07 -5.85 5.08
N GLU A 90 5.01 -7.04 5.66
CA GLU A 90 6.02 -8.08 5.49
C GLU A 90 6.06 -8.59 4.05
N LEU A 91 4.89 -8.72 3.41
CA LEU A 91 4.78 -9.31 2.10
C LEU A 91 5.26 -8.39 0.97
N PHE A 92 4.95 -7.09 1.07
CA PHE A 92 5.17 -6.13 -0.02
C PHE A 92 6.08 -4.96 0.36
N PHE A 93 6.13 -4.59 1.64
CA PHE A 93 6.80 -3.38 2.11
C PHE A 93 7.97 -3.66 3.07
N PHE A 94 8.50 -4.89 3.03
CA PHE A 94 9.72 -5.30 3.72
C PHE A 94 9.67 -5.20 5.25
N GLY A 95 8.48 -5.21 5.85
CA GLY A 95 8.33 -4.98 7.30
C GLY A 95 8.68 -3.55 7.73
N SER A 96 8.64 -2.59 6.79
CA SER A 96 9.11 -1.22 7.04
C SER A 96 8.02 -0.27 7.53
N LEU A 97 6.75 -0.65 7.46
CA LEU A 97 5.63 0.19 7.86
C LEU A 97 5.18 -0.11 9.29
N ALA A 98 4.84 -1.35 9.60
CA ALA A 98 4.27 -1.74 10.88
C ALA A 98 5.28 -1.62 12.04
N GLY A 99 6.56 -1.81 11.76
CA GLY A 99 7.64 -1.55 12.72
C GLY A 99 8.02 -0.06 12.84
N SER A 100 7.48 0.82 11.99
CA SER A 100 7.83 2.24 12.01
C SER A 100 6.99 3.00 13.01
N GLU A 101 7.64 3.70 13.94
CA GLU A 101 6.99 4.70 14.81
C GLU A 101 6.29 5.82 14.03
N ARG A 102 6.58 5.95 12.73
CA ARG A 102 6.10 7.03 11.87
C ARG A 102 4.92 6.62 10.99
N CYS A 103 4.49 5.36 11.01
CA CYS A 103 3.33 4.86 10.30
C CYS A 103 2.35 4.22 11.27
N LEU A 104 1.15 4.79 11.42
CA LEU A 104 0.18 4.31 12.40
C LEU A 104 -1.12 3.90 11.71
N LEU A 105 -1.58 2.69 11.98
CA LEU A 105 -2.95 2.28 11.66
C LEU A 105 -3.86 2.70 12.81
N ARG A 106 -4.88 3.52 12.50
CA ARG A 106 -5.83 4.03 13.51
C ARG A 106 -7.27 3.71 13.11
N PHE A 107 -8.10 3.38 14.10
CA PHE A 107 -9.52 3.15 13.91
C PHE A 107 -10.34 4.27 14.53
N LYS A 108 -11.07 5.04 13.72
CA LYS A 108 -11.94 6.11 14.21
C LYS A 108 -13.42 5.71 14.13
N ALA A 109 -14.18 6.04 15.18
CA ALA A 109 -15.64 6.04 15.06
C ALA A 109 -16.04 7.13 14.05
N GLN A 110 -16.90 6.79 13.08
CA GLN A 110 -17.42 7.79 12.16
C GLN A 110 -18.31 8.76 12.93
N ARG A 111 -18.03 10.07 12.86
CA ARG A 111 -18.85 11.11 13.50
C ARG A 111 -19.75 11.75 12.44
N GLY A 112 -21.07 11.54 12.53
CA GLY A 112 -22.07 12.27 11.74
C GLY A 112 -22.08 12.01 10.22
N HIS A 113 -22.70 12.93 9.47
CA HIS A 113 -22.88 12.93 8.00
C HIS A 113 -21.59 13.14 7.19
N GLU A 114 -20.40 12.94 7.77
CA GLU A 114 -19.14 13.01 7.04
C GLU A 114 -19.17 12.03 5.85
N ARG A 115 -18.99 12.60 4.65
CA ARG A 115 -19.03 11.88 3.37
C ARG A 115 -18.10 10.68 3.39
N GLN A 116 -18.70 9.48 3.42
CA GLN A 116 -18.38 8.23 2.72
C GLN A 116 -16.93 7.81 2.39
N THR A 117 -15.88 8.40 2.95
CA THR A 117 -14.51 7.93 2.70
C THR A 117 -14.26 6.64 3.48
N ARG A 118 -13.99 5.56 2.75
CA ARG A 118 -13.81 4.19 3.30
C ARG A 118 -12.58 4.06 4.20
N GLY A 119 -11.57 4.88 3.92
CA GLY A 119 -10.42 5.13 4.76
C GLY A 119 -9.79 6.45 4.34
N MET A 120 -8.93 7.01 5.19
CA MET A 120 -8.20 8.24 4.91
C MET A 120 -6.73 8.06 5.25
N PHE A 121 -5.89 8.55 4.34
CA PHE A 121 -4.46 8.67 4.59
C PHE A 121 -4.15 10.11 4.99
N PHE A 122 -3.50 10.28 6.14
CA PHE A 122 -3.07 11.59 6.63
C PHE A 122 -1.56 11.65 6.75
N LYS A 123 -1.02 12.78 6.34
CA LYS A 123 0.38 13.16 6.52
C LYS A 123 0.41 14.41 7.38
N TYR A 124 1.09 14.33 8.52
CA TYR A 124 1.23 15.47 9.43
C TYR A 124 2.65 15.52 10.03
N VAL A 125 2.95 16.63 10.69
CA VAL A 125 4.22 16.82 11.41
C VAL A 125 3.90 16.79 12.90
N GLN A 126 4.59 15.92 13.63
CA GLN A 126 4.54 15.85 15.08
C GLN A 126 5.83 16.44 15.65
N GLU A 127 5.69 17.35 16.59
CA GLU A 127 6.81 17.84 17.39
C GLU A 127 7.03 16.88 18.57
N ARG A 128 8.27 16.42 18.73
CA ARG A 128 8.68 15.56 19.83
C ARG A 128 9.11 16.42 21.03
N ALA A 129 9.22 15.78 22.20
CA ALA A 129 9.60 16.47 23.44
C ALA A 129 11.00 17.13 23.37
N ASP A 130 11.88 16.63 22.50
CA ASP A 130 13.21 17.19 22.21
C ASP A 130 13.19 18.37 21.21
N GLY A 131 12.00 18.85 20.82
CA GLY A 131 11.81 19.89 19.81
C GLY A 131 12.01 19.42 18.36
N SER A 132 12.33 18.14 18.14
CA SER A 132 12.48 17.61 16.79
C SER A 132 11.13 17.45 16.10
N ARG A 133 11.08 17.77 14.80
CA ARG A 133 9.87 17.66 13.99
C ARG A 133 9.93 16.40 13.14
N VAL A 134 9.03 15.46 13.41
CA VAL A 134 8.95 14.18 12.70
C VAL A 134 7.70 14.13 11.84
N GLN A 135 7.85 13.66 10.60
CA GLN A 135 6.71 13.46 9.73
C GLN A 135 6.07 12.10 9.97
N MET A 136 4.78 12.13 10.28
CA MET A 136 3.93 11.00 10.62
C MET A 136 2.96 10.71 9.48
N PHE A 137 2.59 9.44 9.38
CA PHE A 137 1.68 8.90 8.38
C PHE A 137 0.62 8.05 9.08
N ASP A 138 -0.61 8.55 9.11
CA ASP A 138 -1.74 7.80 9.66
C ASP A 138 -2.54 7.17 8.53
N ILE A 139 -2.77 5.86 8.63
CA ILE A 139 -3.79 5.15 7.85
C ILE A 139 -5.01 5.03 8.77
N VAL A 140 -6.04 5.83 8.48
CA VAL A 140 -7.24 5.89 9.30
C VAL A 140 -8.34 5.07 8.64
N MET A 141 -8.76 4.03 9.35
CA MET A 141 -9.90 3.19 8.98
C MET A 141 -11.11 3.59 9.82
N HIS A 142 -12.27 3.78 9.19
CA HIS A 142 -13.49 4.03 9.92
C HIS A 142 -14.02 2.73 10.53
N LYS A 143 -14.47 2.77 11.78
CA LYS A 143 -15.04 1.59 12.44
C LYS A 143 -16.25 1.07 11.65
N PRO A 144 -16.36 -0.25 11.45
CA PRO A 144 -17.38 -0.86 10.58
C PRO A 144 -18.83 -0.75 11.07
N TYR A 145 -19.10 -0.10 12.20
CA TYR A 145 -20.46 -0.03 12.78
C TYR A 145 -21.48 0.59 11.80
N ASN A 146 -21.09 1.63 11.06
CA ASN A 146 -21.93 2.20 9.99
C ASN A 146 -21.92 1.40 8.68
N TYR A 147 -20.92 0.53 8.49
CA TYR A 147 -20.81 -0.31 7.30
C TYR A 147 -21.69 -1.54 7.39
N ARG A 148 -21.89 -2.11 8.59
CA ARG A 148 -22.82 -3.24 8.77
C ARG A 148 -24.25 -2.92 8.29
N LEU A 149 -24.64 -1.64 8.35
CA LEU A 149 -25.94 -1.16 7.85
C LEU A 149 -26.03 -1.06 6.32
N ARG A 150 -24.89 -0.98 5.61
CA ARG A 150 -24.85 -0.81 4.15
C ARG A 150 -24.34 -2.03 3.40
N GLU A 151 -23.35 -2.70 3.98
CA GLU A 151 -22.72 -3.90 3.46
C GLU A 151 -22.73 -4.95 4.59
N PRO A 152 -23.86 -5.65 4.77
CA PRO A 152 -24.01 -6.61 5.86
C PRO A 152 -23.01 -7.75 5.73
N ASN A 153 -22.71 -8.15 4.49
CA ASN A 153 -21.74 -9.18 4.18
C ASN A 153 -20.34 -8.80 4.68
N ARG A 154 -19.81 -9.57 5.64
CA ARG A 154 -18.52 -9.30 6.27
C ARG A 154 -17.36 -9.41 5.29
N TYR A 155 -17.39 -10.40 4.40
CA TYR A 155 -16.37 -10.61 3.39
C TYR A 155 -16.23 -9.40 2.46
N VAL A 156 -17.34 -8.90 1.89
CA VAL A 156 -17.33 -7.73 0.99
C VAL A 156 -16.82 -6.48 1.70
N ARG A 157 -17.25 -6.27 2.94
CA ARG A 157 -16.83 -5.13 3.78
C ARG A 157 -15.34 -5.18 4.10
N LEU A 158 -14.83 -6.31 4.60
CA LEU A 158 -13.41 -6.49 4.91
C LEU A 158 -12.57 -6.34 3.65
N LYS A 159 -12.98 -6.95 2.53
CA LYS A 159 -12.28 -6.83 1.25
C LYS A 159 -12.15 -5.36 0.79
N SER A 160 -13.23 -4.59 0.93
CA SER A 160 -13.22 -3.15 0.63
C SER A 160 -12.30 -2.38 1.58
N ALA A 161 -12.29 -2.72 2.87
CA ALA A 161 -11.39 -2.11 3.84
C ALA A 161 -9.92 -2.46 3.58
N LEU A 162 -9.62 -3.69 3.15
CA LEU A 162 -8.28 -4.12 2.76
C LEU A 162 -7.77 -3.38 1.52
N CYS A 163 -8.64 -3.06 0.56
CA CYS A 163 -8.31 -2.16 -0.55
C CYS A 163 -7.83 -0.79 -0.03
N CYS A 164 -8.61 -0.13 0.83
CA CYS A 164 -8.24 1.16 1.38
C CYS A 164 -6.97 1.10 2.24
N LEU A 165 -6.79 0.01 2.99
CA LEU A 165 -5.58 -0.25 3.77
C LEU A 165 -4.36 -0.28 2.86
N LEU A 166 -4.37 -1.10 1.80
CA LEU A 166 -3.26 -1.21 0.86
C LEU A 166 -2.97 0.10 0.11
N GLN A 167 -4.00 0.83 -0.32
CA GLN A 167 -3.83 2.17 -0.89
C GLN A 167 -3.08 3.09 0.09
N GLY A 168 -3.52 3.12 1.35
CA GLY A 168 -2.88 3.88 2.43
C GLY A 168 -1.44 3.45 2.69
N MET A 169 -1.15 2.15 2.64
CA MET A 169 0.21 1.60 2.79
C MET A 169 1.13 2.01 1.65
N CYS A 170 0.66 1.98 0.40
CA CYS A 170 1.43 2.50 -0.74
C CYS A 170 1.79 3.99 -0.54
N HIS A 171 0.85 4.80 -0.04
CA HIS A 171 1.11 6.20 0.28
C HIS A 171 2.04 6.39 1.46
N ALA A 172 1.91 5.60 2.52
CA ALA A 172 2.79 5.66 3.68
C ALA A 172 4.22 5.28 3.29
N PHE A 173 4.40 4.19 2.54
CA PHE A 173 5.71 3.70 2.09
C PHE A 173 6.44 4.76 1.27
N LEU A 174 5.79 5.28 0.22
CA LEU A 174 6.42 6.32 -0.59
C LEU A 174 6.60 7.61 0.20
N GLY A 175 5.65 8.00 1.05
CA GLY A 175 5.78 9.17 1.93
C GLY A 175 6.97 9.11 2.90
N LEU A 176 7.22 7.96 3.51
CA LEU A 176 8.29 7.75 4.49
C LEU A 176 9.68 7.79 3.84
N TRP A 177 9.81 7.04 2.74
CA TRP A 177 11.12 6.69 2.22
C TRP A 177 11.54 7.58 1.04
N GLN A 178 10.60 8.19 0.32
CA GLN A 178 10.95 8.94 -0.88
C GLN A 178 11.71 10.23 -0.58
N CYS A 179 12.60 10.58 -1.51
CA CYS A 179 13.34 11.81 -1.51
C CYS A 179 12.38 13.01 -1.65
N ARG A 180 12.66 14.09 -0.91
CA ARG A 180 11.80 15.29 -0.88
C ARG A 180 12.26 16.40 -1.82
N THR A 181 13.30 16.17 -2.62
CA THR A 181 13.78 17.16 -3.58
C THR A 181 12.78 17.32 -4.74
N GLY A 182 12.79 18.48 -5.40
CA GLY A 182 11.74 18.88 -6.33
C GLY A 182 11.49 17.92 -7.49
N THR A 183 12.51 17.20 -7.97
CA THR A 183 12.36 16.21 -9.05
C THR A 183 11.67 14.92 -8.59
N CYS A 184 11.88 14.48 -7.34
CA CYS A 184 11.23 13.29 -6.78
C CYS A 184 9.71 13.47 -6.62
N GLN A 185 9.26 14.65 -6.18
CA GLN A 185 7.83 14.92 -6.00
C GLN A 185 7.04 14.79 -7.30
N GLN A 186 7.68 15.03 -8.45
CA GLN A 186 6.99 14.96 -9.72
C GLN A 186 6.59 13.54 -10.11
N THR A 187 7.40 12.55 -9.74
CA THR A 187 7.20 11.13 -10.05
C THR A 187 6.16 10.46 -9.15
N TRP A 188 5.96 11.02 -7.95
CA TRP A 188 4.92 10.63 -6.99
C TRP A 188 3.51 11.11 -7.39
N GLY A 189 3.44 12.21 -8.15
CA GLY A 189 2.18 12.88 -8.49
C GLY A 189 1.60 13.66 -7.29
N GLY A 190 1.11 14.89 -7.51
CA GLY A 190 0.62 15.76 -6.43
C GLY A 190 -0.56 15.20 -5.63
N ARG A 191 -1.30 14.24 -6.20
CA ARG A 191 -2.41 13.51 -5.55
C ARG A 191 -2.03 12.11 -5.08
N GLY A 192 -0.74 11.75 -5.13
CA GLY A 192 -0.21 10.48 -4.63
C GLY A 192 -0.42 9.26 -5.53
N ALA A 193 -0.98 9.43 -6.74
CA ALA A 193 -1.26 8.35 -7.70
C ALA A 193 -0.36 8.41 -8.96
N GLY A 194 0.87 8.94 -8.83
CA GLY A 194 1.85 9.05 -9.91
C GLY A 194 2.47 7.71 -10.31
N TYR A 195 3.50 7.75 -11.16
CA TYR A 195 4.10 6.55 -11.76
C TYR A 195 4.49 5.49 -10.73
N ALA A 196 5.26 5.90 -9.71
CA ALA A 196 5.73 4.98 -8.67
C ALA A 196 4.57 4.30 -7.92
N TRP A 197 3.47 5.03 -7.70
CA TRP A 197 2.29 4.45 -7.04
C TRP A 197 1.58 3.44 -7.95
N GLN A 198 1.40 3.78 -9.23
CA GLN A 198 0.72 2.92 -10.20
C GLN A 198 1.49 1.61 -10.44
N ASP A 199 2.82 1.68 -10.55
CA ASP A 199 3.69 0.50 -10.70
C ASP A 199 3.55 -0.42 -9.49
N MET A 200 3.65 0.13 -8.27
CA MET A 200 3.51 -0.64 -7.03
C MET A 200 2.13 -1.28 -6.93
N ALA A 201 1.09 -0.49 -7.15
CA ALA A 201 -0.27 -0.94 -7.01
C ALA A 201 -0.58 -2.05 -8.01
N LEU A 202 -0.09 -1.97 -9.26
CA LEU A 202 -0.27 -3.02 -10.27
C LEU A 202 0.38 -4.32 -9.82
N ALA A 203 1.65 -4.27 -9.41
CA ALA A 203 2.38 -5.44 -8.97
C ALA A 203 1.73 -6.11 -7.74
N ILE A 204 1.19 -5.30 -6.83
CA ILE A 204 0.45 -5.77 -5.65
C ILE A 204 -0.89 -6.42 -6.07
N GLU A 205 -1.67 -5.78 -6.94
CA GLU A 205 -2.92 -6.35 -7.48
C GLU A 205 -2.68 -7.70 -8.17
N GLU A 206 -1.64 -7.80 -8.99
CA GLU A 206 -1.25 -9.05 -9.66
C GLU A 206 -0.91 -10.14 -8.64
N ALA A 207 -0.11 -9.83 -7.62
CA ALA A 207 0.24 -10.77 -6.57
C ALA A 207 -0.99 -11.22 -5.75
N LEU A 208 -1.92 -10.30 -5.47
CA LEU A 208 -3.16 -10.59 -4.75
C LEU A 208 -4.14 -11.42 -5.58
N ALA A 209 -4.13 -11.29 -6.91
CA ALA A 209 -5.02 -12.01 -7.82
C ALA A 209 -4.51 -13.41 -8.21
N ASP A 210 -3.21 -13.66 -8.05
CA ASP A 210 -2.57 -14.94 -8.38
C ASP A 210 -3.20 -16.09 -7.58
N ARG A 211 -3.77 -17.05 -8.32
CA ARG A 211 -4.52 -18.21 -7.79
C ARG A 211 -3.63 -19.22 -7.08
N HIS A 212 -2.34 -19.25 -7.42
CA HIS A 212 -1.36 -20.15 -6.84
C HIS A 212 -0.56 -19.48 -5.71
N PHE A 213 -0.94 -18.26 -5.34
CA PHE A 213 -0.28 -17.49 -4.29
C PHE A 213 -1.25 -17.04 -3.20
N LEU A 214 -1.95 -15.91 -3.37
CA LEU A 214 -2.82 -15.35 -2.33
C LEU A 214 -4.30 -15.54 -2.63
N ASN A 215 -4.70 -15.49 -3.90
CA ASN A 215 -6.09 -15.57 -4.34
C ASN A 215 -7.08 -14.66 -3.58
N LEU A 216 -6.63 -13.49 -3.12
CA LEU A 216 -7.47 -12.51 -2.40
C LEU A 216 -8.27 -11.61 -3.35
N ARG A 217 -7.75 -11.39 -4.57
CA ARG A 217 -8.37 -10.58 -5.64
C ARG A 217 -8.86 -9.22 -5.16
N ILE A 218 -7.98 -8.45 -4.51
CA ILE A 218 -8.26 -7.08 -4.05
C ILE A 218 -7.79 -6.11 -5.13
N SER A 219 -8.70 -5.27 -5.62
CA SER A 219 -8.37 -4.15 -6.50
C SER A 219 -7.98 -2.96 -5.64
N LEU A 220 -6.90 -2.25 -5.98
CA LEU A 220 -6.47 -0.99 -5.38
C LEU A 220 -7.13 0.21 -6.10
N GLU A 221 -8.13 -0.03 -6.96
CA GLU A 221 -8.87 1.00 -7.69
C GLU A 221 -7.95 1.94 -8.51
N ARG A 222 -6.84 1.38 -9.02
CA ARG A 222 -5.80 2.13 -9.73
C ARG A 222 -6.33 3.00 -10.86
N ARG A 223 -7.30 2.47 -11.59
CA ARG A 223 -7.98 3.14 -12.70
C ARG A 223 -8.66 4.43 -12.25
N ASP A 224 -9.43 4.36 -11.17
CA ASP A 224 -10.19 5.51 -10.67
C ASP A 224 -9.24 6.58 -10.13
N MET A 225 -8.19 6.18 -9.41
CA MET A 225 -7.15 7.10 -8.94
C MET A 225 -6.38 7.75 -10.11
N LEU A 226 -6.09 6.98 -11.16
CA LEU A 226 -5.46 7.48 -12.39
C LEU A 226 -6.34 8.52 -13.09
N ILE A 227 -7.64 8.23 -13.26
CA ILE A 227 -8.60 9.14 -13.88
C ILE A 227 -8.68 10.44 -13.08
N GLN A 228 -8.78 10.37 -11.75
CA GLN A 228 -8.81 11.56 -10.90
C GLN A 228 -7.52 12.39 -11.05
N MET A 229 -6.35 11.73 -11.17
CA MET A 229 -5.08 12.41 -11.40
C MET A 229 -5.03 13.08 -12.77
N LEU A 230 -5.45 12.39 -13.83
CA LEU A 230 -5.49 12.91 -15.20
C LEU A 230 -6.48 14.07 -15.35
N LYS A 231 -7.64 14.01 -14.70
CA LYS A 231 -8.58 15.14 -14.62
C LYS A 231 -7.94 16.37 -13.98
N ALA A 232 -7.13 16.17 -12.94
CA ALA A 232 -6.44 17.27 -12.28
C ALA A 232 -5.21 17.80 -13.04
N ASN A 233 -4.55 16.97 -13.86
CA ASN A 233 -3.31 17.31 -14.57
C ASN A 233 -3.23 16.59 -15.93
N PRO A 234 -4.04 16.97 -16.92
CA PRO A 234 -4.03 16.36 -18.25
C PRO A 234 -2.71 16.70 -18.95
N GLY A 235 -1.88 15.69 -19.24
CA GLY A 235 -0.58 15.87 -19.91
C GLY A 235 0.64 15.44 -19.10
N ARG A 236 0.47 15.01 -17.84
CA ARG A 236 1.60 14.60 -16.98
C ARG A 236 2.06 13.15 -17.19
N ILE A 237 1.25 12.31 -17.84
CA ILE A 237 1.51 10.88 -18.02
C ILE A 237 1.86 10.57 -19.47
N LYS A 238 3.03 9.95 -19.71
CA LYS A 238 3.40 9.49 -21.06
C LYS A 238 2.59 8.25 -21.43
N GLU A 239 2.18 8.16 -22.70
CA GLU A 239 1.38 7.07 -23.24
C GLU A 239 1.99 5.67 -23.01
N ALA A 240 3.31 5.53 -23.07
CA ALA A 240 3.98 4.25 -22.84
C ALA A 240 3.60 3.63 -21.47
N TYR A 241 3.54 4.44 -20.41
CA TYR A 241 3.17 3.95 -19.08
C TYR A 241 1.70 3.54 -18.98
N LEU A 242 0.81 4.22 -19.69
CA LEU A 242 -0.61 3.84 -19.71
C LEU A 242 -0.78 2.44 -20.31
N ARG A 243 -0.03 2.13 -21.37
CA ARG A 243 0.00 0.79 -21.97
C ARG A 243 0.59 -0.25 -21.02
N ASP A 244 1.72 0.06 -20.37
CA ASP A 244 2.36 -0.84 -19.40
C ASP A 244 1.43 -1.17 -18.22
N TRP A 245 0.57 -0.22 -17.83
CA TRP A 245 -0.42 -0.43 -16.77
C TRP A 245 -1.72 -1.10 -17.23
N GLY A 246 -1.82 -1.45 -18.51
CA GLY A 246 -2.99 -2.10 -19.10
C GLY A 246 -4.18 -1.15 -19.31
N PHE A 247 -3.95 0.15 -19.51
CA PHE A 247 -4.99 1.11 -19.82
C PHE A 247 -5.06 1.43 -21.31
N ASP A 248 -6.25 1.27 -21.91
CA ASP A 248 -6.54 1.81 -23.24
C ASP A 248 -6.85 3.31 -23.13
N HIS A 249 -6.20 4.11 -23.97
CA HIS A 249 -6.46 5.54 -24.12
C HIS A 249 -7.93 5.84 -24.43
N ARG A 250 -8.59 5.00 -25.23
CA ARG A 250 -10.01 5.20 -25.58
C ARG A 250 -10.90 5.05 -24.37
N ASP A 251 -10.58 4.10 -23.50
CA ASP A 251 -11.32 3.90 -22.26
C ASP A 251 -11.10 5.07 -21.31
N LEU A 252 -9.86 5.49 -21.08
CA LEU A 252 -9.56 6.66 -20.24
C LEU A 252 -10.25 7.94 -20.76
N ALA A 253 -10.24 8.16 -22.07
CA ALA A 253 -10.90 9.32 -22.69
C ALA A 253 -12.42 9.34 -22.46
N ARG A 254 -13.07 8.17 -22.48
CA ARG A 254 -14.52 8.06 -22.16
C ARG A 254 -14.81 8.43 -20.71
N TYR A 255 -13.95 8.05 -19.78
CA TYR A 255 -14.12 8.38 -18.36
C TYR A 255 -13.75 9.83 -18.02
N MET A 256 -12.89 10.47 -18.81
CA MET A 256 -12.56 11.89 -18.64
C MET A 256 -13.69 12.83 -19.10
N LYS A 257 -14.57 12.39 -20.00
CA LYS A 257 -15.72 13.18 -20.51
C LYS A 257 -16.95 13.16 -19.59
N LYS A 258 -16.99 12.25 -18.60
CA LYS A 258 -18.03 12.17 -17.57
C LYS A 258 -17.57 12.92 -16.33
#